data_AF-A0A9E2MFQ5-F1
#
_entry.id   AF-A0A9E2MFQ5-F1
#
_cell.length_a   1.000
_cell.length_b   1.000
_cell.length_c   1.000
_cell.angle_alpha   90.00
_cell.angle_beta   90.00
_cell.angle_gamma   90.00
#
_symmetry.space_group_name_H-M   'P 1'
#
loop_
_entity.id
_entity.type
_entity.pdbx_description
1 polymer ?
#
loop_
_entity_poly.entity_id
_entity_poly.type
_entity_poly.pdbx_seq_one_letter_code
_entity_poly.pdbx_strand_id
1 'polypeptide(L)'
;MLKEKYIHNLHQARTSHVRMLNSLKLLVSGLSVDESQFKINLTESPFGKWFFEEAMLFSMGNSRMYLDEIETVLLKSNDHFTKIYQIYFNNKAGGFTGLLGMKKKASNAEKELAQRLYEEMVIMSDQLKQKLRVFESQLSSMSEEKFAEIDYTPPEELKPKPAVEEDGSRYQFGARGH
;
A
#
# COMPACT_ATOMS: atom_id res chain seq x y z
N MET A 1 -19.23 20.63 3.61
CA MET A 1 -18.27 21.42 2.79
C MET A 1 -17.19 20.47 2.24
N LEU A 2 -16.38 20.89 1.25
CA LEU A 2 -15.40 20.05 0.55
C LEU A 2 -14.26 19.60 1.48
N LYS A 3 -13.75 20.50 2.32
CA LYS A 3 -12.75 20.15 3.36
C LYS A 3 -13.22 19.01 4.27
N GLU A 4 -14.46 19.10 4.74
CA GLU A 4 -15.06 18.08 5.61
C GLU A 4 -15.14 16.72 4.91
N LYS A 5 -15.41 16.70 3.59
CA LYS A 5 -15.41 15.48 2.77
C LYS A 5 -14.01 14.83 2.75
N TYR A 6 -12.96 15.59 2.47
CA TYR A 6 -11.59 15.06 2.43
C TYR A 6 -11.12 14.55 3.80
N ILE A 7 -11.43 15.26 4.89
CA ILE A 7 -11.11 14.80 6.26
C ILE A 7 -11.91 13.54 6.60
N HIS A 8 -13.19 13.49 6.24
CA HIS A 8 -14.01 12.29 6.43
C HIS A 8 -13.43 11.08 5.68
N ASN A 9 -13.02 11.27 4.42
CA ASN A 9 -12.42 10.22 3.62
C ASN A 9 -11.11 9.71 4.22
N LEU A 10 -10.26 10.59 4.77
CA LEU A 10 -9.07 10.21 5.54
C LEU A 10 -9.43 9.31 6.73
N HIS A 11 -10.48 9.64 7.49
CA HIS A 11 -10.94 8.82 8.61
C HIS A 11 -11.45 7.45 8.16
N GLN A 12 -12.19 7.39 7.04
CA GLN A 12 -12.66 6.13 6.47
C GLN A 12 -11.48 5.26 6.00
N ALA A 13 -10.52 5.86 5.29
CA ALA A 13 -9.30 5.18 4.86
C ALA A 13 -8.57 4.58 6.06
N ARG A 14 -8.28 5.39 7.09
CA ARG A 14 -7.64 4.92 8.33
C ARG A 14 -8.40 3.76 8.98
N THR A 15 -9.73 3.85 9.06
CA THR A 15 -10.58 2.79 9.62
C THR A 15 -10.48 1.50 8.80
N SER A 16 -10.47 1.61 7.47
CA SER A 16 -10.32 0.45 6.58
C SER A 16 -8.98 -0.26 6.75
N HIS A 17 -7.89 0.50 6.93
CA HIS A 17 -6.56 -0.07 7.18
C HIS A 17 -6.51 -0.83 8.52
N VAL A 18 -7.10 -0.27 9.58
CA VAL A 18 -7.20 -0.97 10.88
C VAL A 18 -8.01 -2.25 10.77
N ARG A 19 -9.13 -2.24 10.04
CA ARG A 19 -9.93 -3.45 9.80
C ARG A 19 -9.12 -4.52 9.07
N MET A 20 -8.37 -4.14 8.03
CA MET A 20 -7.50 -5.06 7.29
C MET A 20 -6.41 -5.68 8.20
N LEU A 21 -5.77 -4.90 9.06
CA LEU A 21 -4.81 -5.43 10.05
C LEU A 21 -5.46 -6.37 11.06
N ASN A 22 -6.68 -6.08 11.51
CA ASN A 22 -7.41 -6.98 12.42
C ASN A 22 -7.76 -8.30 11.71
N SER A 23 -8.19 -8.26 10.45
CA SER A 23 -8.41 -9.46 9.65
C SER A 23 -7.12 -10.27 9.48
N LEU A 24 -5.98 -9.62 9.22
CA LEU A 24 -4.68 -10.30 9.17
C LEU A 24 -4.30 -10.92 10.51
N LYS A 25 -4.55 -10.23 11.63
CA LYS A 25 -4.31 -10.77 12.97
C LYS A 25 -5.04 -12.09 13.19
N LEU A 26 -6.33 -12.13 12.84
CA LEU A 26 -7.14 -13.35 12.95
C LEU A 26 -6.55 -14.47 12.07
N LEU A 27 -6.20 -14.14 10.83
CA LEU A 27 -5.61 -15.08 9.88
C LEU A 27 -4.30 -15.69 10.39
N VAL A 28 -3.34 -14.86 10.83
CA VAL A 28 -2.05 -15.35 11.33
C VAL A 28 -2.15 -16.08 12.67
N SER A 29 -3.22 -15.81 13.43
CA SER A 29 -3.58 -16.57 14.64
C SER A 29 -4.23 -17.92 14.35
N GLY A 30 -4.39 -18.29 13.07
CA GLY A 30 -4.97 -19.56 12.63
C GLY A 30 -6.50 -19.58 12.58
N LEU A 31 -7.15 -18.43 12.69
CA LEU A 31 -8.60 -18.30 12.55
C LEU A 31 -8.98 -18.17 11.06
N SER A 32 -10.16 -18.69 10.72
CA SER A 32 -10.69 -18.56 9.36
C SER A 32 -11.13 -17.12 9.10
N VAL A 33 -10.69 -16.57 7.97
CA VAL A 33 -11.06 -15.25 7.46
C VAL A 33 -11.44 -15.43 6.00
N ASP A 34 -12.47 -14.71 5.55
CA ASP A 34 -12.88 -14.73 4.15
C ASP A 34 -11.85 -14.00 3.27
N GLU A 35 -11.32 -14.72 2.28
CA GLU A 35 -10.36 -14.22 1.30
C GLU A 35 -10.89 -12.99 0.55
N SER A 36 -12.21 -12.90 0.33
CA SER A 36 -12.87 -11.80 -0.41
C SER A 36 -12.71 -10.43 0.26
N GLN A 37 -12.39 -10.41 1.55
CA GLN A 37 -12.16 -9.20 2.34
C GLN A 37 -10.83 -8.52 2.00
N PHE A 38 -9.91 -9.23 1.34
CA PHE A 38 -8.59 -8.74 1.01
C PHE A 38 -8.53 -8.22 -0.43
N LYS A 39 -7.81 -7.11 -0.63
CA LYS A 39 -7.47 -6.57 -1.95
C LYS A 39 -5.97 -6.67 -2.12
N ILE A 40 -5.52 -7.56 -3.02
CA ILE A 40 -4.10 -7.82 -3.26
C ILE A 40 -3.41 -6.57 -3.84
N ASN A 41 -4.10 -5.91 -4.75
CA ASN A 41 -3.61 -4.68 -5.35
C ASN A 41 -3.82 -3.52 -4.38
N LEU A 42 -2.73 -2.81 -4.05
CA LEU A 42 -2.74 -1.71 -3.10
C LEU A 42 -3.75 -0.62 -3.50
N THR A 43 -3.80 -0.27 -4.78
CA THR A 43 -4.70 0.78 -5.31
C THR A 43 -6.17 0.38 -5.31
N GLU A 44 -6.48 -0.91 -5.16
CA GLU A 44 -7.85 -1.42 -5.02
C GLU A 44 -8.29 -1.48 -3.55
N SER A 45 -7.35 -1.40 -2.60
CA SER A 45 -7.70 -1.29 -1.18
C SER A 45 -8.33 0.09 -0.89
N PRO A 46 -9.30 0.20 0.02
CA PRO A 46 -9.91 1.51 0.32
C PRO A 46 -8.89 2.55 0.80
N PHE A 47 -7.86 2.13 1.55
CA PHE A 47 -6.79 3.03 1.96
C PHE A 47 -5.91 3.45 0.78
N GLY A 48 -5.43 2.50 -0.02
CA GLY A 48 -4.54 2.82 -1.15
C GLY A 48 -5.26 3.64 -2.21
N LYS A 49 -6.53 3.34 -2.50
CA LYS A 49 -7.37 4.16 -3.37
C LYS A 49 -7.44 5.61 -2.89
N TRP A 50 -7.83 5.82 -1.63
CA TRP A 50 -7.83 7.15 -1.02
C TRP A 50 -6.47 7.84 -1.12
N PHE A 51 -5.39 7.12 -0.85
CA PHE A 51 -4.06 7.70 -0.86
C PHE A 51 -3.68 8.23 -2.26
N PHE A 52 -3.78 7.37 -3.28
CA PHE A 52 -3.35 7.72 -4.64
C PHE A 52 -4.32 8.61 -5.40
N GLU A 53 -5.64 8.52 -5.13
CA GLU A 53 -6.64 9.32 -5.83
C GLU A 53 -6.97 10.65 -5.13
N GLU A 54 -6.83 10.73 -3.80
CA GLU A 54 -7.21 11.91 -3.02
C GLU A 54 -6.04 12.55 -2.28
N ALA A 55 -5.30 11.80 -1.45
CA ALA A 55 -4.26 12.37 -0.60
C ALA A 55 -3.10 12.97 -1.41
N MET A 56 -2.71 12.29 -2.50
CA MET A 56 -1.64 12.74 -3.40
C MET A 56 -1.96 14.04 -4.13
N LEU A 57 -3.23 14.46 -4.22
CA LEU A 57 -3.59 15.78 -4.75
C LEU A 57 -3.00 16.94 -3.91
N PHE A 58 -2.71 16.67 -2.64
CA PHE A 58 -2.07 17.60 -1.72
C PHE A 58 -0.53 17.49 -1.74
N SER A 59 0.07 16.82 -2.72
CA SER A 59 1.53 16.67 -2.87
C SER A 59 2.24 17.96 -3.33
N MET A 60 2.04 19.05 -2.60
CA MET A 60 2.64 20.36 -2.88
C MET A 60 3.23 20.97 -1.61
N GLY A 61 4.38 21.64 -1.72
CA GLY A 61 5.01 22.32 -0.59
C GLY A 61 5.28 21.37 0.59
N ASN A 62 4.88 21.79 1.80
CA ASN A 62 5.23 21.12 3.06
C ASN A 62 4.54 19.77 3.29
N SER A 63 3.46 19.44 2.58
CA SER A 63 2.77 18.14 2.71
C SER A 63 3.45 17.04 1.90
N ARG A 64 4.23 17.37 0.87
CA ARG A 64 4.91 16.39 0.01
C ARG A 64 5.79 15.42 0.79
N MET A 65 6.65 15.93 1.67
CA MET A 65 7.54 15.08 2.48
C MET A 65 6.77 14.04 3.30
N TYR A 66 5.63 14.42 3.90
CA TYR A 66 4.82 13.50 4.68
C TYR A 66 4.09 12.48 3.81
N LEU A 67 3.64 12.88 2.63
CA LEU A 67 3.00 11.98 1.67
C LEU A 67 4.00 10.96 1.11
N ASP A 68 5.23 11.38 0.79
CA ASP A 68 6.31 10.48 0.35
C ASP A 68 6.66 9.44 1.44
N GLU A 69 6.69 9.87 2.71
CA GLU A 69 6.88 8.96 3.86
C GLU A 69 5.71 7.98 4.03
N ILE A 70 4.47 8.46 3.86
CA ILE A 70 3.27 7.62 3.91
C ILE A 70 3.30 6.58 2.78
N GLU A 71 3.64 6.99 1.56
CA GLU A 71 3.76 6.11 0.40
C GLU A 71 4.79 5.00 0.66
N THR A 72 5.96 5.37 1.16
CA THR A 72 7.03 4.42 1.51
C THR A 72 6.53 3.36 2.50
N VAL A 73 5.82 3.78 3.55
CA VAL A 73 5.26 2.88 4.56
C VAL A 73 4.16 1.99 3.95
N LEU A 74 3.33 2.52 3.06
CA LEU A 74 2.29 1.77 2.37
C LEU A 74 2.84 0.69 1.45
N LEU A 75 3.81 1.03 0.60
CA LEU A 75 4.43 0.10 -0.33
C LEU A 75 5.09 -1.05 0.43
N LYS A 76 5.83 -0.74 1.49
CA LYS A 76 6.46 -1.75 2.35
C LYS A 76 5.43 -2.61 3.08
N SER A 77 4.37 -2.01 3.61
CA SER A 77 3.27 -2.76 4.23
C SER A 77 2.56 -3.69 3.24
N ASN A 78 2.42 -3.27 1.98
CA ASN A 78 1.81 -4.07 0.93
C ASN A 78 2.67 -5.27 0.52
N ASP A 79 4.00 -5.14 0.52
CA ASP A 79 4.93 -6.26 0.29
C ASP A 79 4.75 -7.35 1.37
N HIS A 80 4.73 -6.95 2.64
CA HIS A 80 4.48 -7.86 3.78
C HIS A 80 3.12 -8.53 3.68
N PHE A 81 2.08 -7.74 3.39
CA PHE A 81 0.74 -8.24 3.19
C PHE A 81 0.68 -9.27 2.06
N THR A 82 1.31 -9.00 0.92
CA THR A 82 1.34 -9.90 -0.24
C THR A 82 1.98 -11.24 0.11
N LYS A 83 3.08 -11.22 0.88
CA LYS A 83 3.74 -12.44 1.37
C LYS A 83 2.85 -13.24 2.31
N ILE A 84 2.15 -12.57 3.25
CA ILE A 84 1.17 -13.23 4.12
C ILE A 84 0.03 -13.83 3.28
N TYR A 85 -0.50 -13.08 2.32
CA TYR A 85 -1.55 -13.55 1.42
C TYR A 85 -1.12 -14.81 0.67
N GLN A 86 0.11 -14.84 0.16
CA GLN A 86 0.63 -16.00 -0.56
C GLN A 86 0.70 -17.26 0.30
N ILE A 87 1.15 -17.13 1.56
CA ILE A 87 1.24 -18.23 2.53
C ILE A 87 -0.12 -18.88 2.77
N TYR A 88 -1.18 -18.08 2.91
CA TYR A 88 -2.50 -18.56 3.30
C TYR A 88 -3.43 -18.89 2.11
N PHE A 89 -3.31 -18.18 0.99
CA PHE A 89 -4.28 -18.27 -0.11
C PHE A 89 -3.70 -18.78 -1.44
N ASN A 90 -2.41 -18.54 -1.74
CA ASN A 90 -1.78 -18.92 -3.01
C ASN A 90 -0.83 -20.13 -2.94
N ASN A 91 -0.88 -20.93 -1.88
CA ASN A 91 -0.11 -22.17 -1.77
C ASN A 91 -0.62 -23.27 -2.74
N LYS A 92 -0.43 -23.05 -4.05
CA LYS A 92 -0.58 -24.06 -5.10
C LYS A 92 0.65 -24.95 -5.07
N ALA A 93 0.44 -26.27 -5.01
CA ALA A 93 1.52 -27.24 -5.10
C ALA A 93 2.27 -27.07 -6.43
N GLY A 94 3.47 -26.49 -6.39
CA GLY A 94 4.42 -26.53 -7.50
C GLY A 94 4.97 -27.96 -7.60
N GLY A 95 4.37 -28.76 -8.48
CA GLY A 95 4.76 -30.15 -8.72
C GLY A 95 3.59 -30.94 -9.29
N PHE A 96 3.89 -32.04 -9.98
CA PHE A 96 2.99 -32.96 -10.73
C PHE A 96 1.73 -33.49 -9.99
N THR A 97 1.42 -33.02 -8.78
CA THR A 97 0.23 -33.34 -7.97
C THR A 97 -0.96 -32.40 -8.19
N GLY A 98 -0.85 -31.44 -9.11
CA GLY A 98 -1.88 -30.43 -9.42
C GLY A 98 -3.23 -30.97 -9.95
N LEU A 99 -3.42 -32.29 -10.06
CA LEU A 99 -4.67 -32.90 -10.53
C LEU A 99 -5.77 -33.05 -9.46
N LEU A 100 -5.50 -32.73 -8.19
CA LEU A 100 -6.46 -32.94 -7.10
C LEU A 100 -6.94 -31.69 -6.36
N GLY A 101 -6.63 -30.48 -6.84
CA GLY A 101 -7.23 -29.23 -6.34
C GLY A 101 -7.06 -28.93 -4.85
N MET A 102 -6.29 -29.72 -4.10
CA MET A 102 -6.10 -29.57 -2.66
C MET A 102 -5.12 -28.43 -2.39
N LYS A 103 -5.63 -27.31 -1.86
CA LYS A 103 -4.80 -26.22 -1.31
C LYS A 103 -3.90 -26.80 -0.20
N LYS A 104 -2.59 -26.61 -0.29
CA LYS A 104 -1.66 -27.04 0.76
C LYS A 104 -1.83 -26.11 1.97
N LYS A 105 -2.03 -26.67 3.16
CA LYS A 105 -2.01 -25.89 4.41
C LYS A 105 -0.60 -25.35 4.65
N ALA A 106 -0.51 -24.11 5.13
CA ALA A 106 0.77 -23.50 5.52
C ALA A 106 1.49 -24.37 6.57
N SER A 107 2.79 -24.60 6.36
CA SER A 107 3.70 -25.23 7.30
C SER A 107 3.94 -24.35 8.54
N ASN A 108 4.52 -24.92 9.60
CA ASN A 108 4.83 -24.17 10.81
C ASN A 108 5.83 -23.03 10.54
N ALA A 109 6.85 -23.28 9.72
CA ALA A 109 7.83 -22.24 9.33
C ALA A 109 7.16 -21.08 8.55
N GLU A 110 6.22 -21.38 7.65
CA GLU A 110 5.46 -20.36 6.93
C GLU A 110 4.55 -19.57 7.87
N LYS A 111 3.93 -20.22 8.85
CA LYS A 111 3.12 -19.53 9.88
C LYS A 111 3.96 -18.61 10.75
N GLU A 112 5.14 -19.05 11.18
CA GLU A 112 6.09 -18.21 11.93
C GLU A 112 6.57 -17.01 11.11
N LEU A 113 6.82 -17.19 9.82
CA LEU A 113 7.16 -16.09 8.91
C LEU A 113 6.00 -15.11 8.79
N ALA A 114 4.77 -15.59 8.60
CA ALA A 114 3.59 -14.73 8.50
C ALA A 114 3.35 -13.94 9.79
N GLN A 115 3.59 -14.55 10.95
CA GLN A 115 3.50 -13.87 12.25
C GLN A 115 4.51 -12.72 12.35
N ARG A 116 5.78 -12.95 11.97
CA ARG A 116 6.81 -11.90 11.96
C ARG A 116 6.47 -10.76 10.99
N LEU A 117 6.02 -11.09 9.78
CA LEU A 117 5.59 -10.09 8.79
C LEU A 117 4.42 -9.26 9.32
N TYR A 118 3.46 -9.88 10.02
CA TYR A 118 2.34 -9.17 10.65
C TYR A 118 2.82 -8.22 11.75
N GLU A 119 3.74 -8.66 12.61
CA GLU A 119 4.32 -7.81 13.67
C GLU A 119 5.03 -6.59 13.09
N GLU A 120 5.79 -6.76 12.01
CA GLU A 120 6.41 -5.65 11.28
C GLU A 120 5.36 -4.70 10.68
N MET A 121 4.25 -5.22 10.14
CA MET A 121 3.13 -4.40 9.67
C MET A 121 2.47 -3.60 10.79
N VAL A 122 2.37 -4.14 12.01
CA VAL A 122 1.85 -3.40 13.17
C VAL A 122 2.75 -2.21 13.50
N ILE A 123 4.07 -2.41 13.52
CA ILE A 123 5.05 -1.33 13.74
C ILE A 123 4.92 -0.25 12.65
N MET A 124 4.83 -0.66 11.38
CA MET A 124 4.62 0.26 10.26
C MET A 124 3.28 1.00 10.36
N SER A 125 2.22 0.35 10.83
CA SER A 125 0.92 0.97 11.05
C SER A 125 0.97 2.06 12.11
N ASP A 126 1.76 1.86 13.17
CA ASP A 126 1.94 2.89 14.20
C ASP A 126 2.71 4.10 13.66
N GLN A 127 3.71 3.88 12.82
CA GLN A 127 4.40 4.96 12.09
C GLN A 127 3.41 5.71 11.17
N LEU A 128 2.63 4.97 10.39
CA LEU A 128 1.60 5.51 9.49
C LEU A 128 0.59 6.38 10.25
N LYS A 129 0.12 5.94 11.42
CA LYS A 129 -0.81 6.72 12.26
C LYS A 129 -0.23 8.08 12.65
N GLN A 130 1.06 8.16 12.98
CA GLN A 130 1.68 9.44 13.34
C GLN A 130 1.76 10.38 12.13
N LYS A 131 2.17 9.85 10.97
CA LYS A 131 2.24 10.64 9.73
C LYS A 131 0.86 11.14 9.30
N LEU A 132 -0.15 10.29 9.39
CA LEU A 132 -1.55 10.66 9.10
C LEU A 132 -2.07 11.76 10.01
N ARG A 133 -1.70 11.79 11.30
CA ARG A 133 -2.09 12.89 12.21
C ARG A 133 -1.49 14.22 11.80
N VAL A 134 -0.23 14.22 11.36
CA VAL A 134 0.43 15.43 10.88
C VAL A 134 -0.25 15.91 9.59
N PHE A 135 -0.52 15.00 8.66
CA PHE A 135 -1.23 15.31 7.42
C PHE A 135 -2.66 15.84 7.69
N GLU A 136 -3.40 15.21 8.60
CA GLU A 136 -4.74 15.67 9.02
C GLU A 136 -4.71 17.07 9.63
N SER A 137 -3.70 17.37 10.45
CA SER A 137 -3.48 18.72 11.00
C SER A 137 -3.24 19.74 9.89
N GLN A 138 -2.44 19.39 8.88
CA GLN A 138 -2.20 20.24 7.71
C GLN A 138 -3.51 20.50 6.96
N LEU A 139 -4.29 19.47 6.62
CA LEU A 139 -5.60 19.61 5.99
C LEU A 139 -6.56 20.49 6.81
N SER A 140 -6.56 20.32 8.13
CA SER A 140 -7.40 21.08 9.04
C SER A 140 -7.01 22.57 9.10
N SER A 141 -5.75 22.90 8.84
CA SER A 141 -5.26 24.29 8.79
C SER A 141 -5.49 24.98 7.44
N MET A 142 -5.78 24.23 6.37
CA MET A 142 -6.05 24.79 5.04
C MET A 142 -7.45 25.44 4.99
N SER A 143 -7.58 26.48 4.17
CA SER A 143 -8.85 27.16 3.90
C SER A 143 -9.69 26.37 2.89
N GLU A 144 -11.00 26.63 2.83
CA GLU A 144 -11.92 25.92 1.93
C GLU A 144 -11.58 26.18 0.45
N GLU A 145 -11.12 27.40 0.14
CA GLU A 145 -10.72 27.82 -1.21
C GLU A 145 -9.58 26.94 -1.74
N LYS A 146 -8.63 26.58 -0.88
CA LYS A 146 -7.52 25.71 -1.25
C LYS A 146 -7.97 24.29 -1.61
N PHE A 147 -9.02 23.79 -0.98
CA PHE A 147 -9.62 22.51 -1.39
C PHE A 147 -10.30 22.63 -2.75
N ALA A 148 -10.98 23.75 -3.02
CA ALA A 148 -11.63 23.98 -4.31
C ALA A 148 -10.62 24.10 -5.47
N GLU A 149 -9.48 24.76 -5.24
CA GLU A 149 -8.37 24.82 -6.21
C GLU A 149 -7.85 23.42 -6.58
N ILE A 150 -7.67 22.56 -5.58
CA ILE A 150 -7.15 21.20 -5.76
C ILE A 150 -8.16 20.31 -6.50
N ASP A 151 -9.45 20.40 -6.19
CA ASP A 151 -10.52 19.61 -6.82
C ASP A 151 -10.77 20.01 -8.29
N TYR A 152 -10.46 21.26 -8.65
CA TYR A 152 -10.59 21.77 -10.02
C TYR A 152 -9.36 21.45 -10.90
N THR A 153 -8.22 21.08 -10.32
CA THR A 153 -6.99 20.78 -11.06
C THR A 153 -7.06 19.35 -11.63
N PRO A 154 -7.04 19.15 -12.96
CA PRO A 154 -7.11 17.81 -13.55
C PRO A 154 -5.91 16.94 -13.14
N PRO A 155 -6.08 15.62 -12.94
CA PRO A 155 -5.02 14.70 -12.48
C PRO A 155 -3.77 14.60 -13.37
N GLU A 156 -3.80 15.16 -14.57
CA GLU A 156 -2.75 14.98 -15.58
C GLU A 156 -1.49 15.83 -15.29
N GLU A 157 -1.61 16.92 -14.54
CA GLU A 157 -0.47 17.80 -14.18
C GLU A 157 0.30 17.35 -12.92
N LEU A 158 -0.22 16.38 -12.15
CA LEU A 158 0.34 15.95 -10.87
C LEU A 158 1.11 14.63 -10.93
N LYS A 159 1.36 14.06 -12.12
CA LYS A 159 2.16 12.84 -12.23
C LYS A 159 3.59 13.09 -11.73
N PRO A 160 4.13 12.27 -10.83
CA PRO A 160 5.55 12.33 -10.50
C PRO A 160 6.35 12.12 -11.78
N LYS A 161 7.33 13.00 -12.03
CA LYS A 161 8.30 12.82 -13.12
C LYS A 161 8.87 11.40 -12.99
N PRO A 162 8.89 10.59 -14.06
CA PRO A 162 9.60 9.33 -14.03
C PRO A 162 11.04 9.62 -13.59
N ALA A 163 11.53 8.79 -12.67
CA ALA A 163 12.92 8.79 -12.27
C ALA A 163 13.78 8.78 -13.53
N VAL A 164 14.77 9.66 -13.55
CA VAL A 164 15.77 9.76 -14.61
C VAL A 164 16.26 8.35 -14.92
N GLU A 165 16.01 7.89 -16.16
CA GLU A 165 16.61 6.67 -16.68
C GLU A 165 18.13 6.85 -16.58
N GLU A 166 18.76 6.05 -15.72
CA GLU A 166 20.21 5.92 -15.70
C GLU A 166 20.66 5.47 -17.09
N ASP A 167 21.44 6.35 -17.70
CA ASP A 167 22.25 6.24 -18.91
C ASP A 167 22.70 4.80 -19.22
N GLY A 168 21.89 4.12 -20.02
CA GLY A 168 22.25 2.88 -20.71
C GLY A 168 23.20 3.18 -21.87
N SER A 169 24.44 3.53 -21.55
CA SER A 169 25.55 3.60 -22.49
C SER A 169 25.91 2.22 -23.05
N ARG A 170 25.15 1.81 -24.07
CA ARG A 170 25.63 1.35 -25.39
C ARG A 170 26.95 0.53 -25.39
N TYR A 171 26.90 -0.75 -25.04
CA TYR A 171 27.88 -1.72 -25.54
C TYR A 171 27.45 -2.21 -26.93
N GLN A 172 28.00 -1.58 -27.97
CA GLN A 172 27.98 -2.12 -29.32
C GLN A 172 29.02 -3.24 -29.46
N PHE A 173 28.58 -4.35 -30.03
CA PHE A 173 29.40 -5.47 -30.47
C PHE A 173 30.47 -5.01 -31.47
N GLY A 174 31.71 -5.43 -31.24
CA GLY A 174 32.79 -5.44 -32.23
C GLY A 174 33.45 -6.82 -32.22
N ALA A 175 33.18 -7.62 -33.26
CA ALA A 175 33.89 -8.86 -33.52
C ALA A 175 35.08 -8.60 -34.46
N ARG A 176 36.14 -9.39 -34.24
CA ARG A 176 37.34 -9.68 -35.06
C ARG A 176 38.58 -8.80 -34.93
N GLY A 177 39.66 -9.49 -34.52
CA GLY A 177 41.05 -9.15 -34.76
C GLY A 177 41.99 -10.19 -34.14
N HIS A 178 42.13 -11.35 -34.78
CA HIS A 178 43.37 -12.13 -35.03
C HIS A 178 43.03 -13.52 -35.58
#